data_AF-A0A3D4XBT4-F1
#
_entry.id   AF-A0A3D4XBT4-F1
#
_cell.length_a   1.000
_cell.length_b   1.000
_cell.length_c   1.000
_cell.angle_alpha   90.00
_cell.angle_beta   90.00
_cell.angle_gamma   90.00
#
_symmetry.space_group_name_H-M   'P 1'
#
loop_
_entity.id
_entity.type
_entity.pdbx_description
1 polymer ?
#
loop_
_entity_poly.entity_id
_entity_poly.type
_entity_poly.pdbx_seq_one_letter_code
_entity_poly.pdbx_strand_id
1 'polypeptide(L)' 'AHREDSAEDLAHAVCANTDFWGKDLSASLPGFEAEVAGFLKDIEEKGTYAVMKDCL' A
#
# COMPACT_ATOMS: atom_id res chain seq x y z
N ALA A 1 -3.94 4.20 15.57
CA ALA A 1 -4.65 5.44 15.21
C ALA A 1 -5.07 5.47 13.73
N HIS A 2 -4.86 4.41 12.94
CA HIS A 2 -4.98 4.43 11.47
C HIS A 2 -6.25 3.80 10.91
N ARG A 3 -7.31 3.64 11.72
CA ARG A 3 -8.50 2.88 11.28
C ARG A 3 -9.33 3.64 10.24
N GLU A 4 -9.22 4.96 10.21
CA GLU A 4 -9.96 5.85 9.30
C GLU A 4 -9.06 6.48 8.23
N ASP A 5 -7.80 6.04 8.15
CA ASP A 5 -6.85 6.53 7.17
C ASP A 5 -7.23 6.00 5.77
N SER A 6 -7.02 6.81 4.74
CA SER A 6 -7.23 6.36 3.36
C SER A 6 -6.20 5.30 2.95
N ALA A 7 -6.47 4.56 1.87
CA ALA A 7 -5.52 3.61 1.31
C ALA A 7 -4.18 4.29 0.95
N GLU A 8 -4.24 5.53 0.47
CA GLU A 8 -3.09 6.37 0.17
C GLU A 8 -2.32 6.75 1.44
N ASP A 9 -3.00 7.18 2.51
CA ASP A 9 -2.35 7.55 3.77
C ASP A 9 -1.66 6.34 4.42
N LEU A 10 -2.32 5.17 4.39
CA LEU A 10 -1.75 3.90 4.86
C LEU A 10 -0.54 3.49 4.03
N ALA A 11 -0.65 3.55 2.70
CA ALA A 11 0.44 3.22 1.79
C ALA A 11 1.64 4.15 2.01
N HIS A 12 1.40 5.46 2.13
CA HIS A 12 2.45 6.43 2.38
C HIS A 12 3.15 6.19 3.72
N ALA A 13 2.39 6.00 4.81
CA ALA A 13 2.94 5.74 6.13
C ALA A 13 3.84 4.48 6.16
N VAL A 14 3.49 3.43 5.42
CA VAL A 14 4.29 2.21 5.33
C VAL A 14 5.48 2.37 4.38
N CYS A 15 5.28 2.97 3.19
CA CYS A 15 6.34 3.09 2.18
C CYS A 15 7.43 4.07 2.61
N ALA A 16 7.08 5.15 3.30
CA ALA A 16 8.03 6.14 3.82
C ALA A 16 8.70 5.72 5.14
N ASN A 17 8.33 4.57 5.72
CA ASN A 17 8.89 4.10 6.99
C ASN A 17 10.34 3.60 6.83
N THR A 18 11.28 4.51 7.00
CA THR A 18 12.72 4.21 6.90
C THR A 18 13.22 3.29 8.00
N ASP A 19 12.62 3.29 9.19
CA ASP A 19 13.03 2.42 10.29
C ASP A 19 12.68 0.95 9.99
N PHE A 20 11.59 0.72 9.27
CA PHE A 20 11.17 -0.61 8.85
C PHE A 20 11.93 -1.10 7.62
N TRP A 21 12.09 -0.25 6.60
CA TRP A 21 12.66 -0.65 5.29
C TRP A 21 14.15 -0.35 5.12
N GLY A 22 14.76 0.43 6.03
CA GLY A 22 16.13 0.94 5.90
C GLY A 22 16.30 2.03 4.83
N LYS A 23 15.23 2.38 4.11
CA LYS A 23 15.16 3.44 3.10
C LYS A 23 13.71 3.83 2.85
N ASP A 24 13.49 5.02 2.31
CA ASP A 24 12.17 5.48 1.87
C ASP A 24 11.83 4.83 0.53
N LEU A 25 10.85 3.90 0.52
CA LEU A 25 10.42 3.22 -0.69
C LEU A 25 9.64 4.14 -1.62
N SER A 26 8.89 5.11 -1.08
CA SER A 26 8.13 6.09 -1.87
C SER A 26 9.04 6.93 -2.76
N ALA A 27 10.20 7.33 -2.20
CA ALA A 27 11.22 8.07 -2.92
C ALA A 27 12.11 7.18 -3.79
N SER A 28 12.39 5.95 -3.35
CA SER A 28 13.35 5.06 -4.02
C SER A 28 12.77 4.25 -5.18
N LEU A 29 11.46 4.04 -5.21
CA LEU A 29 10.78 3.17 -6.18
C LEU A 29 9.59 3.92 -6.81
N PRO A 30 9.80 4.62 -7.94
CA PRO A 30 8.74 5.35 -8.63
C PRO A 30 7.56 4.44 -8.96
N GLY A 31 6.34 4.87 -8.60
CA GLY A 31 5.10 4.13 -8.85
C GLY A 31 4.76 3.05 -7.82
N PHE A 32 5.69 2.64 -6.96
CA PHE A 32 5.46 1.57 -6.00
C PHE A 32 4.37 1.91 -4.98
N GLU A 33 4.42 3.10 -4.39
CA GLU A 33 3.40 3.53 -3.41
C GLU A 33 2.00 3.59 -4.04
N ALA A 34 1.91 4.08 -5.28
CA ALA A 34 0.65 4.17 -6.00
C ALA A 34 0.03 2.79 -6.27
N GLU A 35 0.85 1.80 -6.66
CA GLU A 35 0.40 0.41 -6.84
C GLU A 35 -0.05 -0.20 -5.50
N VAL A 36 0.68 0.04 -4.41
CA VAL A 36 0.29 -0.44 -3.06
C VAL A 36 -1.05 0.16 -2.63
N ALA A 37 -1.25 1.47 -2.80
CA ALA A 37 -2.52 2.13 -2.50
C ALA A 37 -3.67 1.55 -3.36
N GLY A 38 -3.42 1.30 -4.65
CA GLY A 38 -4.36 0.64 -5.54
C GLY A 38 -4.79 -0.73 -5.05
N PHE A 39 -3.84 -1.59 -4.66
CA PHE A 39 -4.16 -2.90 -4.09
C PHE A 39 -4.90 -2.81 -2.76
N LEU A 40 -4.54 -1.87 -1.88
CA LEU A 40 -5.27 -1.67 -0.61
C LEU A 40 -6.73 -1.31 -0.86
N LYS A 41 -6.99 -0.41 -1.81
CA LYS A 41 -8.34 -0.04 -2.22
C LYS A 41 -9.11 -1.22 -2.84
N ASP A 42 -8.47 -1.97 -3.73
CA ASP A 42 -9.08 -3.16 -4.33
C ASP A 42 -9.42 -4.23 -3.28
N ILE A 43 -8.57 -4.40 -2.26
CA ILE A 43 -8.82 -5.31 -1.14
C ILE A 43 -10.01 -4.84 -0.31
N GLU A 44 -10.13 -3.55 -0.05
CA GLU A 44 -11.25 -2.97 0.70
C GLU A 44 -12.58 -3.15 -0.06
N GLU A 45 -12.58 -2.92 -1.37
CA GLU A 45 -13.79 -2.98 -2.21
C GLU A 45 -14.20 -4.42 -2.59
N LYS A 46 -13.24 -5.27 -2.92
CA LYS A 46 -13.47 -6.59 -3.55
C LYS A 46 -13.14 -7.76 -2.61
N GLY A 47 -12.41 -7.49 -1.53
CA GLY A 47 -11.89 -8.51 -0.61
C GLY A 47 -10.59 -9.15 -1.08
N THR A 48 -9.70 -9.45 -0.14
CA THR A 48 -8.36 -10.01 -0.42
C THR A 48 -8.37 -11.26 -1.29
N TYR A 49 -9.34 -12.16 -1.09
CA TYR A 49 -9.42 -13.40 -1.87
C TYR A 49 -9.67 -13.15 -3.36
N ALA A 50 -10.46 -12.13 -3.72
CA ALA A 50 -10.71 -11.79 -5.11
C ALA A 50 -9.45 -11.21 -5.76
N VAL A 51 -8.83 -10.22 -5.11
CA VAL A 51 -7.61 -9.58 -5.59
C VAL A 51 -6.46 -10.57 -5.77
N MET A 52 -6.26 -11.48 -4.80
CA MET A 52 -5.13 -12.41 -4.83
C MET A 52 -5.24 -13.45 -5.97
N LYS A 53 -6.43 -13.68 -6.53
CA LYS A 53 -6.57 -14.55 -7.72
C LYS A 53 -5.92 -13.94 -8.95
N ASP A 54 -5.93 -12.62 -9.06
CA ASP A 54 -5.35 -11.91 -10.20
C ASP A 54 -3.81 -11.84 -10.11
N CYS A 55 -3.24 -12.27 -8.97
CA CYS A 55 -1.80 -12.33 -8.73
C CYS A 55 -1.18 -13.72 -9.03
N LEU A 56 -1.98 -14.73 -9.41
CA LEU A 56 -1.55 -16.11 -9.66
C LEU A 56 -1.57 -16.45 -11.16
#